data_AF-A0A0U5ET46-F1
#
_entry.id   AF-A0A0U5ET46-F1
#
_cell.length_a   1.000
_cell.length_b   1.000
_cell.length_c   1.000
_cell.angle_alpha   90.00
_cell.angle_beta   90.00
_cell.angle_gamma   90.00
#
_symmetry.space_group_name_H-M   'P 1'
#
loop_
_entity.id
_entity.type
_entity.pdbx_description
1 polymer ?
#
loop_
_entity_poly.entity_id
_entity_poly.type
_entity_poly.pdbx_seq_one_letter_code
_entity_poly.pdbx_strand_id
1 'polypeptide(L)'
;MELRTICANYFSGFQELYDFKNNDASTNVIALLKAASYFTVIIPIGFGVTYGIASLCGRFSHRQELTETEQTINNQARERLNPAIRISLKPSPIHSTTPTQKTHSITTVQRPPVQTEESRVVHAYTGDLTNQEKKNVALAYNKSDTQLNISFTQAPTLAVSIRLQDMFASGAEVIVNAANTHLGGGTGIDGAIHSKGGPSYATEHKKLQTLYASNYISGHAAMIGSGALHHQNQIANVIVVAGPSGTSTPQKEDELYSCYYNSLLLAHSQKKESIAFPSISTGVFRFPKERAAHISLKAISDFIEECPNTSLKAISIHFLQSAPKEELETYEKAATYDKTAT
;
A
#
# COMPACT_ATOMS: atom_id res chain seq x y z
N MET A 1 19.09 20.43 41.61
CA MET A 1 17.88 19.64 41.81
C MET A 1 18.05 18.36 41.00
N GLU A 2 18.18 17.19 41.65
CA GLU A 2 18.48 15.95 40.93
C GLU A 2 17.32 15.54 40.01
N LEU A 3 17.65 15.02 38.82
CA LEU A 3 16.67 14.55 37.82
C LEU A 3 15.69 13.53 38.43
N ARG A 4 16.15 12.72 39.39
CA ARG A 4 15.31 11.79 40.16
C ARG A 4 14.23 12.50 40.98
N THR A 5 14.55 13.61 41.64
CA THR A 5 13.58 14.40 42.43
C THR A 5 12.54 15.05 41.53
N ILE A 6 12.96 15.49 40.33
CA ILE A 6 12.05 16.03 39.32
C ILE A 6 11.09 14.92 38.88
N CYS A 7 11.59 13.75 38.48
CA CYS A 7 10.75 12.62 38.06
C CYS A 7 9.80 12.13 39.16
N ALA A 8 10.27 12.04 40.42
CA ALA A 8 9.43 11.59 41.54
C ALA A 8 8.27 12.56 41.83
N ASN A 9 8.54 13.87 41.89
CA ASN A 9 7.51 14.90 42.06
C ASN A 9 6.59 15.03 40.83
N TYR A 10 7.07 14.59 39.67
CA TYR A 10 6.33 14.61 38.42
C TYR A 10 5.27 13.49 38.41
N PHE A 11 5.65 12.23 38.69
CA PHE A 11 4.72 11.10 38.68
C PHE A 11 3.71 11.07 39.85
N SER A 12 3.90 11.87 40.91
CA SER A 12 2.95 11.94 42.04
C SER A 12 1.56 12.38 41.62
N GLY A 13 1.44 13.23 40.57
CA GLY A 13 0.14 13.71 40.09
C GLY A 13 -0.80 12.62 39.60
N PHE A 14 -0.26 11.51 39.07
CA PHE A 14 -1.08 10.35 38.68
C PHE A 14 -1.54 9.53 39.89
N GLN A 15 -0.72 9.47 40.94
CA GLN A 15 -1.06 8.81 42.19
C GLN A 15 -2.13 9.62 42.96
N GLU A 16 -2.03 10.95 42.91
CA GLU A 16 -3.05 11.90 43.42
C GLU A 16 -4.41 11.72 42.70
N LEU A 17 -4.44 11.37 41.41
CA LEU A 17 -5.69 11.05 40.68
C LEU A 17 -6.28 9.70 41.07
N TYR A 18 -5.46 8.74 41.51
CA TYR A 18 -5.96 7.44 41.94
C TYR A 18 -6.77 7.54 43.24
N ASP A 19 -6.38 8.48 44.13
CA ASP A 19 -7.05 8.77 45.39
C ASP A 19 -8.09 9.91 45.29
N PHE A 20 -8.59 10.21 44.08
CA PHE A 20 -9.48 11.35 43.79
C PHE A 20 -10.68 11.51 44.74
N LYS A 21 -11.28 10.39 45.20
CA LYS A 21 -12.43 10.41 46.13
C LYS A 21 -12.07 10.82 47.56
N ASN A 22 -10.80 10.68 47.94
CA ASN A 22 -10.31 10.90 49.30
C ASN A 22 -9.59 12.25 49.46
N ASN A 23 -9.35 12.96 48.34
CA ASN A 23 -8.64 14.23 48.30
C ASN A 23 -9.60 15.44 48.38
N ASP A 24 -9.09 16.57 48.86
CA ASP A 24 -9.83 17.83 48.79
C ASP A 24 -9.91 18.38 47.35
N ALA A 25 -10.85 19.30 47.13
CA ALA A 25 -11.14 19.84 45.81
C ALA A 25 -9.95 20.55 45.15
N SER A 26 -9.08 21.21 45.93
CA SER A 26 -7.93 21.93 45.38
C SER A 26 -6.84 20.97 44.90
N THR A 27 -6.60 19.90 45.66
CA THR A 27 -5.66 18.83 45.30
C THR A 27 -6.12 18.11 44.03
N ASN A 28 -7.43 17.83 43.91
CA ASN A 28 -8.00 17.20 42.71
C ASN A 28 -7.87 18.05 41.44
N VAL A 29 -8.06 19.37 41.54
CA VAL A 29 -7.91 20.30 40.40
C VAL A 29 -6.45 20.36 39.94
N ILE A 30 -5.51 20.43 40.87
CA ILE A 30 -4.07 20.44 40.55
C ILE A 30 -3.66 19.12 39.89
N ALA A 31 -4.15 17.97 40.39
CA ALA A 31 -3.87 16.66 39.81
C ALA A 31 -4.41 16.54 38.37
N LEU A 32 -5.61 17.04 38.10
CA LEU A 32 -6.21 17.10 36.75
C LEU A 32 -5.44 18.00 35.78
N LEU A 33 -5.01 19.18 36.22
CA LEU A 33 -4.21 20.10 35.39
C LEU A 33 -2.84 19.51 35.06
N LYS A 34 -2.19 18.85 36.03
CA LYS A 34 -0.98 18.06 35.79
C LYS A 34 -1.29 16.98 34.73
N ALA A 35 -2.35 16.18 34.90
CA ALA A 35 -2.80 15.14 33.97
C ALA A 35 -2.92 15.65 32.52
N ALA A 36 -3.63 16.77 32.34
CA ALA A 36 -3.87 17.38 31.03
C ALA A 36 -2.59 17.90 30.36
N SER A 37 -1.62 18.39 31.14
CA SER A 37 -0.32 18.84 30.63
C SER A 37 0.52 17.68 30.03
N TYR A 38 0.35 16.45 30.52
CA TYR A 38 1.04 15.27 29.96
C TYR A 38 0.61 14.98 28.52
N PHE A 39 -0.70 15.03 28.26
CA PHE A 39 -1.26 14.71 26.95
C PHE A 39 -1.01 15.79 25.89
N THR A 40 -0.89 17.04 26.32
CA THR A 40 -0.79 18.19 25.41
C THR A 40 0.65 18.61 25.11
N VAL A 41 1.59 18.40 26.04
CA VAL A 41 2.97 18.88 25.88
C VAL A 41 3.98 17.73 25.79
N ILE A 42 3.88 16.74 26.68
CA ILE A 42 4.98 15.79 26.89
C ILE A 42 4.89 14.59 25.95
N ILE A 43 3.70 14.00 25.78
CA ILE A 43 3.49 12.90 24.84
C ILE A 43 3.86 13.33 23.40
N PRO A 44 3.45 14.51 22.91
CA PRO A 44 3.85 14.98 21.58
C PRO A 44 5.36 15.23 21.45
N ILE A 45 6.01 15.81 22.47
CA ILE A 45 7.47 16.02 22.45
C ILE A 45 8.21 14.69 22.49
N GLY A 46 7.79 13.73 23.32
CA GLY A 46 8.36 12.39 23.40
C GLY A 46 8.22 11.62 22.09
N PHE A 47 7.06 11.70 21.45
CA PHE A 47 6.85 11.16 20.10
C PHE A 47 7.77 11.86 19.09
N GLY A 48 7.86 13.20 19.12
CA GLY A 48 8.72 13.96 18.23
C GLY A 48 10.21 13.62 18.37
N VAL A 49 10.71 13.46 19.58
CA VAL A 49 12.11 13.05 19.84
C VAL A 49 12.36 11.61 19.42
N THR A 50 11.45 10.68 19.76
CA THR A 50 11.58 9.27 19.37
C THR A 50 11.56 9.13 17.84
N TYR A 51 10.65 9.83 17.18
CA TYR A 51 10.53 9.85 15.72
C TYR A 51 11.71 10.55 15.06
N GLY A 52 12.23 11.62 15.67
CA GLY A 52 13.44 12.32 15.23
C GLY A 52 14.68 11.44 15.30
N ILE A 53 14.87 10.70 16.40
CA ILE A 53 15.97 9.73 16.56
C ILE A 53 15.80 8.59 15.57
N ALA A 54 14.61 8.01 15.42
CA ALA A 54 14.34 6.96 14.44
C ALA A 54 14.58 7.42 12.99
N SER A 55 14.21 8.66 12.65
CA SER A 55 14.47 9.27 11.35
C SER A 55 15.96 9.53 11.11
N LEU A 56 16.70 9.99 12.13
CA LEU A 56 18.15 10.12 12.05
C LEU A 56 18.83 8.76 11.89
N CYS A 57 18.46 7.76 12.68
CA CYS A 57 18.96 6.40 12.56
C CYS A 57 18.66 5.81 11.18
N GLY A 58 17.45 6.01 10.63
CA GLY A 58 17.09 5.59 9.28
C GLY A 58 17.91 6.28 8.18
N ARG A 59 18.36 7.53 8.41
CA ARG A 59 19.26 8.25 7.49
C ARG A 59 20.72 7.82 7.61
N PHE A 60 21.17 7.43 8.79
CA PHE A 60 22.53 6.88 9.00
C PHE A 60 22.66 5.43 8.49
N SER A 61 21.60 4.63 8.53
CA SER A 61 21.63 3.25 8.02
C SER A 61 21.77 3.13 6.50
N HIS A 62 21.65 4.22 5.73
CA HIS A 62 21.77 4.17 4.28
C HIS A 62 23.18 4.43 3.72
N ARG A 63 24.20 4.55 4.59
CA ARG A 63 25.61 4.47 4.18
C ARG A 63 26.41 3.67 5.19
N GLN A 64 26.60 2.38 4.90
CA GLN A 64 27.78 1.66 5.38
C GLN A 64 28.00 0.42 4.51
N GLU A 65 29.10 0.43 3.75
CA GLU A 65 29.88 -0.80 3.63
C GLU A 65 30.20 -1.25 5.05
N LEU A 66 29.86 -2.51 5.37
CA LEU A 66 30.01 -3.07 6.71
C LEU A 66 31.47 -2.95 7.16
N THR A 67 31.68 -2.36 8.33
CA THR A 67 33.00 -2.33 8.95
C THR A 67 33.44 -3.74 9.36
N GLU A 68 34.75 -4.02 9.41
CA GLU A 68 35.29 -5.37 9.72
C GLU A 68 34.76 -5.95 11.04
N THR A 69 34.48 -5.08 12.01
CA THR A 69 33.89 -5.44 13.31
C THR A 69 32.45 -5.94 13.17
N GLU A 70 31.65 -5.33 12.29
CA GLU A 70 30.26 -5.72 12.04
C GLU A 70 30.17 -7.01 11.22
N GLN A 71 31.13 -7.24 10.31
CA GLN A 71 31.29 -8.53 9.65
C GLN A 71 31.60 -9.65 10.67
N THR A 72 32.44 -9.34 11.66
CA THR A 72 32.79 -10.28 12.73
C THR A 72 31.58 -10.63 13.61
N ILE A 73 30.76 -9.66 13.98
CA ILE A 73 29.54 -9.86 14.77
C ILE A 73 28.47 -10.62 13.96
N ASN A 74 28.33 -10.32 12.67
CA ASN A 74 27.38 -11.00 11.80
C ASN A 74 27.78 -12.47 11.55
N ASN A 75 29.08 -12.74 11.47
CA ASN A 75 29.61 -14.10 11.40
C ASN A 75 29.39 -14.87 12.73
N GLN A 76 29.58 -14.22 13.88
CA GLN A 76 29.25 -14.80 15.20
C GLN A 76 27.75 -15.06 15.39
N ALA A 77 26.87 -14.22 14.82
CA ALA A 77 25.43 -14.42 14.86
C ALA A 77 24.97 -15.59 13.98
N ARG A 78 25.63 -15.81 12.82
CA ARG A 78 25.38 -16.94 11.91
C ARG A 78 25.74 -18.30 12.52
N GLU A 79 26.68 -18.35 13.45
CA GLU A 79 27.06 -19.58 14.16
C GLU A 79 26.08 -19.98 15.27
N ARG A 80 25.17 -19.09 15.70
CA ARG A 80 24.21 -19.34 16.80
C ARG A 80 22.82 -19.86 16.35
N LEU A 81 22.60 -20.11 15.05
CA LEU A 81 21.31 -20.55 14.48
C LEU A 81 21.23 -22.09 14.23
N ASN A 82 20.10 -22.70 14.59
CA ASN A 82 19.83 -24.17 14.62
C ASN A 82 19.72 -24.80 13.19
N PRO A 83 20.17 -26.05 12.93
CA PRO A 83 20.38 -26.56 11.57
C PRO A 83 19.12 -26.96 10.77
N ALA A 84 17.91 -26.84 11.31
CA ALA A 84 16.66 -27.09 10.58
C ALA A 84 16.17 -25.90 9.72
N ILE A 85 16.79 -24.72 9.82
CA ILE A 85 16.44 -23.49 9.07
C ILE A 85 17.47 -23.24 7.93
N ARG A 86 17.99 -24.30 7.32
CA ARG A 86 18.88 -24.19 6.15
C ARG A 86 18.23 -24.81 4.92
N ILE A 87 17.41 -24.02 4.23
CA ILE A 87 16.98 -24.32 2.85
C ILE A 87 17.52 -23.22 1.93
N SER A 88 18.62 -23.58 1.26
CA SER A 88 19.13 -23.13 -0.04
C SER A 88 19.14 -21.63 -0.40
N LEU A 89 20.04 -20.86 0.20
CA LEU A 89 20.83 -19.89 -0.58
C LEU A 89 21.99 -20.67 -1.21
N LYS A 90 21.89 -20.99 -2.52
CA LYS A 90 23.03 -21.55 -3.27
C LYS A 90 23.98 -20.40 -3.63
N PRO A 91 25.26 -20.43 -3.24
CA PRO A 91 26.26 -19.52 -3.78
C PRO A 91 26.79 -20.06 -5.11
N SER A 92 26.86 -19.21 -6.13
CA SER A 92 27.75 -19.41 -7.28
C SER A 92 29.19 -19.04 -6.85
N PRO A 93 30.21 -19.66 -7.46
CA PRO A 93 31.32 -20.26 -6.72
C PRO A 93 32.37 -19.26 -6.29
N ILE A 94 32.78 -19.34 -5.02
CA ILE A 94 34.17 -19.14 -4.61
C ILE A 94 34.52 -20.24 -3.61
N HIS A 95 35.71 -20.84 -3.84
CA HIS A 95 36.24 -22.04 -3.23
C HIS A 95 36.20 -22.13 -1.69
N SER A 96 35.99 -23.39 -1.21
CA SER A 96 36.54 -24.05 0.01
C SER A 96 36.28 -23.35 1.37
N THR A 97 35.77 -23.96 2.45
CA THR A 97 35.69 -25.35 2.93
C THR A 97 34.75 -25.37 4.17
N THR A 98 34.03 -26.48 4.33
CA THR A 98 33.19 -27.01 5.45
C THR A 98 33.91 -27.02 6.83
N PRO A 99 33.34 -27.34 8.05
CA PRO A 99 32.01 -27.94 8.36
C PRO A 99 31.28 -27.65 9.73
N THR A 100 29.95 -27.93 9.76
CA THR A 100 29.13 -28.69 10.77
C THR A 100 28.70 -28.23 12.20
N GLN A 101 27.37 -28.43 12.46
CA GLN A 101 26.68 -29.11 13.62
C GLN A 101 26.67 -28.42 15.02
N LYS A 102 25.70 -28.50 15.96
CA LYS A 102 24.52 -29.35 16.34
C LYS A 102 23.72 -28.55 17.42
N THR A 103 22.38 -28.41 17.43
CA THR A 103 21.30 -29.26 18.01
C THR A 103 21.09 -29.29 19.56
N HIS A 104 19.80 -29.14 19.97
CA HIS A 104 19.06 -29.60 21.19
C HIS A 104 19.12 -28.71 22.46
N SER A 105 18.09 -28.52 23.32
CA SER A 105 16.74 -29.11 23.50
C SER A 105 15.92 -28.39 24.60
N ILE A 106 14.60 -28.27 24.37
CA ILE A 106 13.41 -28.52 25.24
C ILE A 106 13.42 -28.06 26.73
N THR A 107 12.39 -27.29 27.14
CA THR A 107 11.50 -27.64 28.28
C THR A 107 10.14 -26.93 28.16
N THR A 108 9.10 -27.74 28.24
CA THR A 108 7.66 -27.42 28.16
C THR A 108 7.11 -26.95 29.51
N VAL A 109 6.27 -25.91 29.50
CA VAL A 109 5.24 -25.68 30.52
C VAL A 109 3.93 -25.31 29.80
N GLN A 110 2.91 -26.18 29.92
CA GLN A 110 1.48 -25.93 29.62
C GLN A 110 0.82 -25.31 30.87
N ARG A 111 -0.25 -24.50 30.92
CA ARG A 111 -1.45 -24.08 30.11
C ARG A 111 -2.07 -22.84 30.87
N PRO A 112 -3.21 -22.15 30.53
CA PRO A 112 -4.37 -22.49 29.67
C PRO A 112 -4.80 -21.32 28.70
N PRO A 113 -5.93 -21.38 27.96
CA PRO A 113 -6.11 -20.69 26.68
C PRO A 113 -6.64 -19.26 26.80
N VAL A 114 -6.15 -18.37 25.94
CA VAL A 114 -6.78 -17.08 25.65
C VAL A 114 -6.86 -16.94 24.12
N GLN A 115 -8.08 -17.09 23.59
CA GLN A 115 -8.51 -16.50 22.31
C GLN A 115 -8.73 -15.01 22.62
N THR A 116 -8.34 -13.99 21.86
CA THR A 116 -8.44 -13.72 20.41
C THR A 116 -7.62 -12.46 20.13
N GLU A 117 -6.93 -12.37 19.00
CA GLU A 117 -6.89 -11.18 18.09
C GLU A 117 -5.91 -11.47 16.94
N GLU A 118 -6.46 -11.60 15.73
CA GLU A 118 -5.69 -11.77 14.50
C GLU A 118 -4.96 -10.47 14.15
N SER A 119 -3.63 -10.50 14.31
CA SER A 119 -2.75 -9.47 13.77
C SER A 119 -2.65 -9.65 12.25
N ARG A 120 -3.05 -8.62 11.51
CA ARG A 120 -2.91 -8.50 10.05
C ARG A 120 -1.44 -8.68 9.65
N VAL A 121 -1.13 -9.78 8.99
CA VAL A 121 0.14 -9.97 8.28
C VAL A 121 0.04 -9.21 6.96
N VAL A 122 0.77 -8.09 6.85
CA VAL A 122 1.03 -7.45 5.55
C VAL A 122 2.07 -8.32 4.85
N HIS A 123 1.64 -9.08 3.85
CA HIS A 123 2.54 -9.83 2.99
C HIS A 123 3.23 -8.84 2.03
N ALA A 124 4.53 -8.63 2.21
CA ALA A 124 5.37 -7.92 1.25
C ALA A 124 5.51 -8.77 -0.03
N TYR A 125 5.13 -8.22 -1.18
CA TYR A 125 5.24 -8.91 -2.45
C TYR A 125 6.71 -8.92 -2.90
N THR A 126 7.35 -10.07 -2.73
CA THR A 126 8.75 -10.27 -3.15
C THR A 126 8.79 -11.14 -4.40
N GLY A 127 8.56 -10.51 -5.55
CA GLY A 127 9.17 -10.90 -6.84
C GLY A 127 8.75 -12.20 -7.53
N ASP A 128 8.28 -13.22 -6.83
CA ASP A 128 7.82 -14.49 -7.41
C ASP A 128 6.50 -14.90 -6.77
N LEU A 129 5.42 -14.88 -7.57
CA LEU A 129 4.12 -15.41 -7.17
C LEU A 129 4.29 -16.85 -6.69
N THR A 130 3.89 -17.12 -5.44
CA THR A 130 3.88 -18.46 -4.88
C THR A 130 2.95 -19.38 -5.69
N ASN A 131 3.18 -20.69 -5.64
CA ASN A 131 2.32 -21.67 -6.32
C ASN A 131 0.84 -21.66 -5.88
N GLN A 132 0.54 -20.96 -4.77
CA GLN A 132 -0.77 -20.77 -4.18
C GLN A 132 -1.42 -19.46 -4.66
N GLU A 133 -0.67 -18.37 -4.83
CA GLU A 133 -1.14 -17.16 -5.53
C GLU A 133 -1.37 -17.42 -7.03
N LYS A 134 -0.57 -18.31 -7.63
CA LYS A 134 -0.77 -18.83 -9.00
C LYS A 134 -1.98 -19.77 -9.15
N LYS A 135 -2.65 -20.17 -8.06
CA LYS A 135 -3.78 -21.13 -8.10
C LYS A 135 -5.15 -20.48 -8.29
N ASN A 136 -5.27 -19.15 -8.18
CA ASN A 136 -6.56 -18.47 -8.18
C ASN A 136 -6.92 -17.72 -9.48
N VAL A 137 -6.05 -17.71 -10.49
CA VAL A 137 -6.31 -17.04 -11.77
C VAL A 137 -6.93 -18.02 -12.77
N ALA A 138 -8.14 -18.50 -12.49
CA ALA A 138 -8.97 -19.16 -13.50
C ALA A 138 -9.75 -18.08 -14.28
N LEU A 139 -9.01 -17.31 -15.08
CA LEU A 139 -9.56 -16.26 -15.92
C LEU A 139 -9.99 -16.84 -17.26
N ALA A 140 -11.28 -17.10 -17.43
CA ALA A 140 -11.81 -17.16 -18.79
C ALA A 140 -11.76 -15.73 -19.36
N TYR A 141 -11.34 -15.59 -20.61
CA TYR A 141 -11.33 -14.30 -21.28
C TYR A 141 -11.93 -14.39 -22.67
N ASN A 142 -12.45 -13.26 -23.15
CA ASN A 142 -12.92 -13.10 -24.52
C ASN A 142 -12.33 -11.81 -25.09
N LYS A 143 -11.65 -11.91 -26.23
CA LYS A 143 -10.94 -10.80 -26.86
C LYS A 143 -11.58 -10.42 -28.19
N SER A 144 -11.75 -9.12 -28.40
CA SER A 144 -12.02 -8.47 -29.67
C SER A 144 -10.85 -7.56 -30.06
N ASP A 145 -10.95 -6.90 -31.21
CA ASP A 145 -9.94 -5.94 -31.68
C ASP A 145 -9.71 -4.75 -30.73
N THR A 146 -10.68 -4.42 -29.89
CA THR A 146 -10.67 -3.20 -29.06
C THR A 146 -10.88 -3.49 -27.58
N GLN A 147 -11.13 -4.74 -27.20
CA GLN A 147 -11.47 -5.08 -25.83
C GLN A 147 -11.06 -6.50 -25.46
N LEU A 148 -10.60 -6.67 -24.23
CA LEU A 148 -10.39 -7.95 -23.56
C LEU A 148 -11.31 -8.01 -22.35
N ASN A 149 -12.27 -8.93 -22.35
CA ASN A 149 -13.12 -9.21 -21.20
C ASN A 149 -12.49 -10.32 -20.37
N ILE A 150 -12.45 -10.13 -19.06
CA ILE A 150 -11.84 -11.05 -18.10
C ILE A 150 -12.92 -11.47 -17.11
N SER A 151 -13.09 -12.77 -16.92
CA SER A 151 -14.10 -13.35 -16.03
C SER A 151 -13.43 -14.02 -14.83
N PHE A 152 -13.88 -13.65 -13.62
CA PHE A 152 -13.44 -14.26 -12.37
C PHE A 152 -14.52 -15.21 -11.89
N THR A 153 -14.15 -16.45 -11.58
CA THR A 153 -15.13 -17.48 -11.15
C THR A 153 -15.82 -17.10 -9.84
N GLN A 154 -15.12 -16.38 -8.97
CA GLN A 154 -15.59 -15.92 -7.67
C GLN A 154 -16.57 -14.74 -7.76
N ALA A 155 -16.60 -14.03 -8.90
CA ALA A 155 -17.49 -12.88 -9.13
C ALA A 155 -18.06 -12.90 -10.56
N PRO A 156 -18.95 -13.86 -10.88
CA PRO A 156 -19.44 -14.07 -12.25
C PRO A 156 -20.28 -12.91 -12.81
N THR A 157 -20.83 -12.06 -11.94
CA THR A 157 -21.64 -10.90 -12.32
C THR A 157 -20.82 -9.61 -12.44
N LEU A 158 -19.55 -9.62 -12.02
CA LEU A 158 -18.65 -8.48 -12.09
C LEU A 158 -17.97 -8.46 -13.47
N ALA A 159 -18.26 -7.42 -14.26
CA ALA A 159 -17.61 -7.23 -15.55
C ALA A 159 -16.22 -6.63 -15.37
N VAL A 160 -15.16 -7.39 -15.68
CA VAL A 160 -13.79 -6.86 -15.76
C VAL A 160 -13.35 -6.78 -17.22
N SER A 161 -12.85 -5.62 -17.65
CA SER A 161 -12.44 -5.44 -19.05
C SER A 161 -11.26 -4.51 -19.26
N ILE A 162 -10.44 -4.80 -20.27
CA ILE A 162 -9.37 -3.94 -20.77
C ILE A 162 -9.81 -3.39 -22.12
N ARG A 163 -9.74 -2.08 -22.34
CA ARG A 163 -10.34 -1.42 -23.51
C ARG A 163 -9.38 -0.44 -24.19
N LEU A 164 -9.31 -0.50 -25.52
CA LEU A 164 -8.72 0.53 -26.38
C LEU A 164 -9.78 1.62 -26.64
N GLN A 165 -10.06 2.41 -25.62
CA GLN A 165 -11.13 3.40 -25.62
C GLN A 165 -10.77 4.54 -24.66
N ASP A 166 -11.08 5.78 -25.04
CA ASP A 166 -11.01 6.93 -24.12
C ASP A 166 -11.76 6.61 -22.81
N MET A 167 -11.05 6.70 -21.67
CA MET A 167 -11.56 6.41 -20.35
C MET A 167 -12.78 7.28 -19.99
N PHE A 168 -12.86 8.50 -20.54
CA PHE A 168 -14.00 9.39 -20.32
C PHE A 168 -15.29 8.89 -21.00
N ALA A 169 -15.18 7.95 -21.95
CA ALA A 169 -16.30 7.30 -22.62
C ALA A 169 -16.61 5.90 -22.05
N SER A 170 -16.03 5.55 -20.90
CA SER A 170 -16.18 4.23 -20.26
C SER A 170 -17.60 3.95 -19.75
N GLY A 171 -18.36 5.01 -19.44
CA GLY A 171 -19.63 4.92 -18.71
C GLY A 171 -19.45 4.61 -17.22
N ALA A 172 -18.23 4.73 -16.67
CA ALA A 172 -17.96 4.48 -15.27
C ALA A 172 -18.43 5.65 -14.38
N GLU A 173 -18.96 5.33 -13.21
CA GLU A 173 -19.35 6.30 -12.19
C GLU A 173 -18.12 6.99 -11.58
N VAL A 174 -17.02 6.25 -11.45
CA VAL A 174 -15.74 6.74 -10.91
C VAL A 174 -14.62 6.49 -11.91
N ILE A 175 -13.74 7.47 -12.05
CA ILE A 175 -12.48 7.29 -12.79
C ILE A 175 -11.28 7.48 -11.87
N VAL A 176 -10.14 6.92 -12.25
CA VAL A 176 -8.88 7.08 -11.51
C VAL A 176 -7.97 8.08 -12.19
N ASN A 177 -7.49 9.06 -11.43
CA ASN A 177 -6.42 9.97 -11.84
C ASN A 177 -5.06 9.44 -11.35
N ALA A 178 -4.18 9.09 -12.28
CA ALA A 178 -2.78 8.77 -11.99
C ALA A 178 -1.95 10.06 -11.91
N ALA A 179 -1.87 10.63 -10.71
CA ALA A 179 -1.15 11.85 -10.40
C ALA A 179 0.29 11.58 -9.94
N ASN A 180 1.03 12.66 -9.68
CA ASN A 180 2.29 12.62 -8.94
C ASN A 180 2.07 12.94 -7.45
N THR A 181 3.05 12.60 -6.60
CA THR A 181 3.01 12.84 -5.15
C THR A 181 2.95 14.32 -4.74
N HIS A 182 3.27 15.26 -5.65
CA HIS A 182 3.18 16.69 -5.38
C HIS A 182 1.79 17.27 -5.63
N LEU A 183 0.88 16.49 -6.25
CA LEU A 183 -0.47 16.92 -6.63
C LEU A 183 -0.49 18.26 -7.38
N GLY A 184 0.58 18.54 -8.15
CA GLY A 184 0.77 19.81 -8.85
C GLY A 184 0.09 19.89 -10.21
N GLY A 185 -0.67 18.87 -10.59
CA GLY A 185 -1.06 18.63 -11.98
C GLY A 185 0.09 18.04 -12.80
N GLY A 186 -0.19 17.78 -14.08
CA GLY A 186 0.71 17.05 -14.96
C GLY A 186 0.18 16.92 -16.38
N THR A 187 0.86 16.11 -17.18
CA THR A 187 0.46 15.77 -18.54
C THR A 187 -0.23 14.40 -18.59
N GLY A 188 -0.60 13.93 -19.78
CA GLY A 188 -1.26 12.63 -19.92
C GLY A 188 -2.65 12.63 -19.30
N ILE A 189 -2.98 11.60 -18.52
CA ILE A 189 -4.33 11.43 -17.97
C ILE A 189 -4.67 12.50 -16.93
N ASP A 190 -3.70 12.91 -16.11
CA ASP A 190 -3.88 13.95 -15.10
C ASP A 190 -4.24 15.30 -15.74
N GLY A 191 -3.47 15.71 -16.74
CA GLY A 191 -3.76 16.91 -17.53
C GLY A 191 -5.10 16.82 -18.26
N ALA A 192 -5.47 15.65 -18.79
CA ALA A 192 -6.75 15.45 -19.46
C ALA A 192 -7.94 15.56 -18.49
N ILE A 193 -7.82 15.00 -17.28
CA ILE A 193 -8.84 15.11 -16.23
C ILE A 193 -8.97 16.57 -15.78
N HIS A 194 -7.87 17.27 -15.55
CA HIS A 194 -7.90 18.70 -15.23
C HIS A 194 -8.58 19.54 -16.34
N SER A 195 -8.25 19.26 -17.60
CA SER A 195 -8.83 19.95 -18.74
C SER A 195 -10.34 19.73 -18.86
N LYS A 196 -10.80 18.48 -18.78
CA LYS A 196 -12.23 18.14 -18.92
C LYS A 196 -13.04 18.44 -17.65
N GLY A 197 -12.47 18.22 -16.47
CA GLY A 197 -13.10 18.52 -15.18
C GLY A 197 -13.22 20.01 -14.91
N GLY A 198 -12.39 20.84 -15.56
CA GLY A 198 -12.50 22.29 -15.53
C GLY A 198 -12.20 22.94 -14.17
N PRO A 199 -12.55 24.22 -13.99
CA PRO A 199 -12.23 24.97 -12.77
C PRO A 199 -12.81 24.37 -11.48
N SER A 200 -13.95 23.68 -11.56
CA SER A 200 -14.56 23.01 -10.41
C SER A 200 -13.72 21.81 -9.95
N TYR A 201 -13.24 20.98 -10.88
CA TYR A 201 -12.29 19.92 -10.54
C TYR A 201 -10.98 20.48 -9.98
N ALA A 202 -10.44 21.53 -10.58
CA ALA A 202 -9.20 22.17 -10.10
C ALA A 202 -9.34 22.69 -8.66
N THR A 203 -10.52 23.19 -8.27
CA THR A 203 -10.82 23.63 -6.91
C THR A 203 -10.79 22.45 -5.92
N GLU A 204 -11.42 21.34 -6.27
CA GLU A 204 -11.41 20.11 -5.46
C GLU A 204 -9.99 19.54 -5.33
N HIS A 205 -9.25 19.48 -6.44
CA HIS A 205 -7.87 19.01 -6.45
C HIS A 205 -6.94 19.88 -5.59
N LYS A 206 -7.14 21.20 -5.60
CA LYS A 206 -6.38 22.12 -4.73
C LYS A 206 -6.67 21.90 -3.24
N LYS A 207 -7.91 21.55 -2.87
CA LYS A 207 -8.25 21.17 -1.49
C LYS A 207 -7.48 19.91 -1.09
N LEU A 208 -7.43 18.91 -1.97
CA LEU A 208 -6.65 17.70 -1.75
C LEU A 208 -5.15 18.02 -1.58
N GLN A 209 -4.58 18.82 -2.48
CA GLN A 209 -3.19 19.27 -2.38
C GLN A 209 -2.91 20.02 -1.06
N THR A 210 -3.85 20.85 -0.59
CA THR A 210 -3.71 21.58 0.68
C THR A 210 -3.77 20.63 1.88
N LEU A 211 -4.66 19.63 1.84
CA LEU A 211 -4.84 18.67 2.92
C LEU A 211 -3.61 17.78 3.11
N TYR A 212 -3.02 17.29 2.02
CA TYR A 212 -1.88 16.39 2.08
C TYR A 212 -0.53 17.11 1.99
N ALA A 213 -0.48 18.33 1.46
CA ALA A 213 0.75 19.06 1.20
C ALA A 213 1.80 18.17 0.50
N SER A 214 2.99 18.03 1.06
CA SER A 214 4.07 17.16 0.56
C SER A 214 3.98 15.71 1.06
N ASN A 215 2.89 15.31 1.73
CA ASN A 215 2.73 14.01 2.39
C ASN A 215 1.82 13.05 1.60
N TYR A 216 1.48 13.38 0.35
CA TYR A 216 0.73 12.46 -0.50
C TYR A 216 1.67 11.37 -1.03
N ILE A 217 1.59 10.18 -0.44
CA ILE A 217 2.50 9.06 -0.72
C ILE A 217 1.97 8.16 -1.85
N SER A 218 2.88 7.45 -2.53
CA SER A 218 2.52 6.45 -3.52
C SER A 218 1.57 5.39 -2.94
N GLY A 219 0.62 4.92 -3.75
CA GLY A 219 -0.35 3.91 -3.31
C GLY A 219 -1.52 4.44 -2.48
N HIS A 220 -1.47 5.67 -1.97
CA HIS A 220 -2.61 6.30 -1.30
C HIS A 220 -3.69 6.67 -2.31
N ALA A 221 -4.97 6.51 -1.92
CA ALA A 221 -6.13 6.82 -2.74
C ALA A 221 -7.04 7.84 -2.05
N ALA A 222 -7.45 8.88 -2.79
CA ALA A 222 -8.37 9.90 -2.28
C ALA A 222 -9.45 10.23 -3.30
N MET A 223 -10.72 10.23 -2.87
CA MET A 223 -11.84 10.54 -3.74
C MET A 223 -12.21 12.01 -3.64
N ILE A 224 -12.37 12.67 -4.79
CA ILE A 224 -12.83 14.05 -4.91
C ILE A 224 -13.97 14.18 -5.93
N GLY A 225 -14.64 15.33 -5.96
CA GLY A 225 -15.62 15.63 -6.99
C GLY A 225 -14.97 15.69 -8.39
N SER A 226 -15.70 15.26 -9.42
CA SER A 226 -15.19 15.20 -10.80
C SER A 226 -15.32 16.50 -11.60
N GLY A 227 -15.96 17.52 -11.01
CA GLY A 227 -16.20 18.80 -11.67
C GLY A 227 -17.13 18.69 -12.87
N ALA A 228 -16.76 19.31 -13.99
CA ALA A 228 -17.58 19.32 -15.21
C ALA A 228 -17.77 17.92 -15.83
N LEU A 229 -16.91 16.94 -15.51
CA LEU A 229 -17.05 15.54 -15.94
C LEU A 229 -18.35 14.90 -15.45
N HIS A 230 -18.92 15.35 -14.33
CA HIS A 230 -20.21 14.85 -13.85
C HIS A 230 -21.32 15.10 -14.88
N HIS A 231 -21.42 16.31 -15.40
CA HIS A 231 -22.47 16.66 -16.34
C HIS A 231 -22.15 16.23 -17.78
N GLN A 232 -20.87 16.18 -18.15
CA GLN A 232 -20.44 15.85 -19.51
C GLN A 232 -20.38 14.34 -19.77
N ASN A 233 -19.97 13.56 -18.77
CA ASN A 233 -19.62 12.15 -18.92
C ASN A 233 -20.32 11.24 -17.90
N GLN A 234 -21.16 11.78 -17.01
CA GLN A 234 -21.84 11.05 -15.92
C GLN A 234 -20.85 10.42 -14.92
N ILE A 235 -19.63 10.97 -14.84
CA ILE A 235 -18.61 10.55 -13.89
C ILE A 235 -18.84 11.33 -12.59
N ALA A 236 -19.30 10.70 -11.53
CA ALA A 236 -19.59 11.38 -10.27
C ALA A 236 -18.32 11.79 -9.52
N ASN A 237 -17.29 10.94 -9.54
CA ASN A 237 -16.10 11.13 -8.72
C ASN A 237 -14.81 10.77 -9.46
N VAL A 238 -13.71 11.35 -8.97
CA VAL A 238 -12.35 10.98 -9.37
C VAL A 238 -11.61 10.48 -8.14
N ILE A 239 -11.04 9.28 -8.22
CA ILE A 239 -10.08 8.80 -7.23
C ILE A 239 -8.69 9.20 -7.70
N VAL A 240 -8.02 10.07 -6.96
CA VAL A 240 -6.63 10.44 -7.18
C VAL A 240 -5.75 9.39 -6.50
N VAL A 241 -4.70 8.96 -7.20
CA VAL A 241 -3.62 8.12 -6.69
C VAL A 241 -2.29 8.62 -7.22
N ALA A 242 -1.21 8.43 -6.44
CA ALA A 242 0.15 8.66 -6.92
C ALA A 242 0.82 7.33 -7.28
N GLY A 243 1.10 7.13 -8.57
CA GLY A 243 1.78 5.92 -9.05
C GLY A 243 3.31 6.03 -8.97
N PRO A 244 4.03 4.91 -8.84
CA PRO A 244 5.49 4.89 -8.87
C PRO A 244 6.03 5.24 -10.26
N SER A 245 7.26 5.74 -10.34
CA SER A 245 7.94 6.04 -11.62
C SER A 245 9.25 5.27 -11.80
N GLY A 246 9.63 5.03 -13.05
CA GLY A 246 10.86 4.37 -13.45
C GLY A 246 10.79 2.84 -13.45
N THR A 247 11.93 2.19 -13.21
CA THR A 247 12.07 0.74 -13.25
C THR A 247 11.28 0.04 -12.14
N SER A 248 10.87 -1.20 -12.43
CA SER A 248 10.23 -2.08 -11.44
C SER A 248 11.21 -2.45 -10.34
N THR A 249 10.82 -2.19 -9.09
CA THR A 249 11.47 -2.68 -7.88
C THR A 249 10.37 -3.23 -6.96
N PRO A 250 10.66 -4.16 -6.03
CA PRO A 250 9.62 -4.73 -5.15
C PRO A 250 8.75 -3.65 -4.48
N GLN A 251 9.39 -2.62 -3.92
CA GLN A 251 8.68 -1.48 -3.33
C GLN A 251 7.74 -0.78 -4.32
N LYS A 252 8.19 -0.52 -5.55
CA LYS A 252 7.35 0.15 -6.55
C LYS A 252 6.23 -0.77 -7.06
N GLU A 253 6.46 -2.07 -7.10
CA GLU A 253 5.40 -3.04 -7.41
C GLU A 253 4.31 -3.02 -6.33
N ASP A 254 4.69 -2.98 -5.05
CA ASP A 254 3.77 -2.82 -3.91
C ASP A 254 3.01 -1.47 -3.98
N GLU A 255 3.70 -0.39 -4.34
CA GLU A 255 3.09 0.93 -4.51
C GLU A 255 2.05 0.94 -5.64
N LEU A 256 2.38 0.34 -6.80
CA LEU A 256 1.45 0.24 -7.94
C LEU A 256 0.26 -0.67 -7.60
N TYR A 257 0.51 -1.80 -6.93
CA TYR A 257 -0.54 -2.68 -6.42
C TYR A 257 -1.51 -1.89 -5.53
N SER A 258 -0.95 -1.13 -4.59
CA SER A 258 -1.72 -0.29 -3.66
C SER A 258 -2.57 0.75 -4.38
N CYS A 259 -2.08 1.37 -5.46
CA CYS A 259 -2.88 2.31 -6.26
C CYS A 259 -4.17 1.65 -6.79
N TYR A 260 -4.07 0.45 -7.35
CA TYR A 260 -5.24 -0.27 -7.86
C TYR A 260 -6.14 -0.74 -6.71
N TYR A 261 -5.56 -1.48 -5.77
CA TYR A 261 -6.30 -2.13 -4.68
C TYR A 261 -7.01 -1.10 -3.78
N ASN A 262 -6.34 -0.03 -3.35
CA ASN A 262 -6.95 1.00 -2.50
C ASN A 262 -8.02 1.80 -3.25
N SER A 263 -7.89 1.99 -4.56
CA SER A 263 -8.95 2.63 -5.37
C SER A 263 -10.21 1.78 -5.44
N LEU A 264 -10.06 0.45 -5.60
CA LEU A 264 -11.18 -0.49 -5.60
C LEU A 264 -11.88 -0.52 -4.24
N LEU A 265 -11.12 -0.63 -3.15
CA LEU A 265 -11.66 -0.56 -1.78
C LEU A 265 -12.39 0.76 -1.53
N LEU A 266 -11.82 1.88 -1.95
CA LEU A 266 -12.42 3.20 -1.76
C LEU A 266 -13.75 3.31 -2.54
N ALA A 267 -13.77 2.92 -3.81
CA ALA A 267 -15.00 2.90 -4.62
C ALA A 267 -16.07 1.99 -3.99
N HIS A 268 -15.68 0.80 -3.54
CA HIS A 268 -16.56 -0.12 -2.84
C HIS A 268 -17.14 0.47 -1.55
N SER A 269 -16.29 1.09 -0.72
CA SER A 269 -16.70 1.70 0.55
C SER A 269 -17.73 2.82 0.34
N GLN A 270 -17.63 3.54 -0.77
CA GLN A 270 -18.53 4.61 -1.19
C GLN A 270 -19.73 4.09 -2.02
N LYS A 271 -19.94 2.77 -2.07
CA LYS A 271 -21.05 2.09 -2.75
C LYS A 271 -21.17 2.43 -4.24
N LYS A 272 -20.03 2.66 -4.89
CA LYS A 272 -19.95 2.91 -6.32
C LYS A 272 -20.18 1.62 -7.08
N GLU A 273 -20.81 1.74 -8.25
CA GLU A 273 -21.15 0.58 -9.08
C GLU A 273 -20.13 0.32 -10.19
N SER A 274 -19.33 1.31 -10.58
CA SER A 274 -18.35 1.14 -11.63
C SER A 274 -17.13 2.05 -11.47
N ILE A 275 -15.97 1.52 -11.85
CA ILE A 275 -14.69 2.22 -11.78
C ILE A 275 -13.86 1.98 -13.05
N ALA A 276 -13.32 3.04 -13.62
CA ALA A 276 -12.40 2.98 -14.75
C ALA A 276 -11.02 3.52 -14.38
N PHE A 277 -10.00 2.73 -14.74
CA PHE A 277 -8.59 3.03 -14.52
C PHE A 277 -7.91 3.38 -15.85
N PRO A 278 -6.92 4.28 -15.85
CA PRO A 278 -5.90 4.26 -16.88
C PRO A 278 -4.94 3.09 -16.63
N SER A 279 -4.04 2.83 -17.57
CA SER A 279 -2.84 2.03 -17.28
C SER A 279 -1.88 2.88 -16.42
N ILE A 280 -1.97 2.73 -15.09
CA ILE A 280 -1.26 3.58 -14.12
C ILE A 280 0.25 3.41 -14.31
N SER A 281 0.98 4.53 -14.30
CA SER A 281 2.44 4.61 -14.40
C SER A 281 3.10 4.13 -15.70
N THR A 282 2.39 3.55 -16.66
CA THR A 282 3.00 3.00 -17.90
C THR A 282 3.29 4.03 -18.98
N GLY A 283 2.74 5.24 -18.86
CA GLY A 283 2.97 6.37 -19.75
C GLY A 283 4.23 7.17 -19.39
N VAL A 284 4.04 8.43 -18.97
CA VAL A 284 5.13 9.37 -18.62
C VAL A 284 6.07 8.80 -17.56
N PHE A 285 5.55 7.98 -16.63
CA PHE A 285 6.32 7.38 -15.54
C PHE A 285 7.10 6.12 -15.94
N ARG A 286 6.90 5.59 -17.16
CA ARG A 286 7.71 4.51 -17.77
C ARG A 286 7.83 3.22 -16.95
N PHE A 287 6.83 2.93 -16.12
CA PHE A 287 6.77 1.63 -15.44
C PHE A 287 6.57 0.51 -16.47
N PRO A 288 7.26 -0.65 -16.37
CA PRO A 288 7.15 -1.72 -17.35
C PRO A 288 5.71 -2.22 -17.52
N LYS A 289 5.20 -2.24 -18.75
CA LYS A 289 3.79 -2.52 -19.07
C LYS A 289 3.38 -3.94 -18.68
N GLU A 290 4.26 -4.91 -18.92
CA GLU A 290 4.04 -6.31 -18.58
C GLU A 290 3.87 -6.48 -17.07
N ARG A 291 4.77 -5.86 -16.28
CA ARG A 291 4.66 -5.88 -14.81
C ARG A 291 3.41 -5.15 -14.33
N ALA A 292 3.10 -3.99 -14.89
CA ALA A 292 1.89 -3.24 -14.53
C ALA A 292 0.60 -4.03 -14.81
N ALA A 293 0.54 -4.78 -15.92
CA ALA A 293 -0.60 -5.63 -16.26
C ALA A 293 -0.79 -6.77 -15.24
N HIS A 294 0.29 -7.45 -14.85
CA HIS A 294 0.21 -8.48 -13.81
C HIS A 294 -0.24 -7.89 -12.46
N ILE A 295 0.33 -6.76 -12.06
CA ILE A 295 0.03 -6.10 -10.78
C ILE A 295 -1.43 -5.63 -10.72
N SER A 296 -1.95 -5.04 -11.80
CA SER A 296 -3.33 -4.56 -11.84
C SER A 296 -4.34 -5.72 -11.79
N LEU A 297 -4.09 -6.81 -12.52
CA LEU A 297 -4.94 -7.99 -12.48
C LEU A 297 -4.87 -8.70 -11.12
N LYS A 298 -3.69 -8.77 -10.50
CA LYS A 298 -3.54 -9.30 -9.14
C LYS A 298 -4.37 -8.49 -8.15
N ALA A 299 -4.25 -7.15 -8.16
CA ALA A 299 -5.01 -6.26 -7.28
C ALA A 299 -6.53 -6.42 -7.45
N ILE A 300 -7.01 -6.60 -8.68
CA ILE A 300 -8.43 -6.87 -8.95
C ILE A 300 -8.83 -8.25 -8.39
N SER A 301 -8.02 -9.28 -8.60
CA SER A 301 -8.26 -10.64 -8.08
C SER A 301 -8.36 -10.65 -6.55
N ASP A 302 -7.35 -10.08 -5.87
CA ASP A 302 -7.29 -10.02 -4.42
C ASP A 302 -8.48 -9.23 -3.86
N PHE A 303 -8.84 -8.10 -4.50
CA PHE A 303 -10.03 -7.33 -4.13
C PHE A 303 -11.32 -8.15 -4.25
N ILE A 304 -11.48 -8.94 -5.31
CA ILE A 304 -12.66 -9.80 -5.51
C ILE A 304 -12.75 -10.87 -4.42
N GLU A 305 -11.61 -11.49 -4.06
CA GLU A 305 -11.54 -12.51 -3.02
C GLU A 305 -11.86 -11.94 -1.63
N GLU A 306 -11.35 -10.75 -1.32
CA GLU A 306 -11.53 -10.11 -0.02
C GLU A 306 -12.88 -9.37 0.11
N CYS A 307 -13.47 -8.94 -1.00
CA CYS A 307 -14.75 -8.23 -1.06
C CYS A 307 -15.80 -8.97 -1.92
N PRO A 308 -16.22 -10.19 -1.56
CA PRO A 308 -17.15 -11.00 -2.37
C PRO A 308 -18.55 -10.36 -2.54
N ASN A 309 -18.93 -9.45 -1.63
CA ASN A 309 -20.18 -8.68 -1.68
C ASN A 309 -19.94 -7.23 -2.15
N THR A 310 -19.00 -7.04 -3.08
CA THR A 310 -18.70 -5.72 -3.61
C THR A 310 -19.92 -5.05 -4.25
N SER A 311 -19.98 -3.72 -4.17
CA SER A 311 -20.98 -2.91 -4.88
C SER A 311 -20.62 -2.71 -6.35
N LEU A 312 -19.35 -2.93 -6.70
CA LEU A 312 -18.87 -2.79 -8.06
C LEU A 312 -19.50 -3.88 -8.94
N LYS A 313 -20.06 -3.46 -10.06
CA LYS A 313 -20.58 -4.28 -11.15
C LYS A 313 -19.66 -4.24 -12.37
N ALA A 314 -18.82 -3.20 -12.49
CA ALA A 314 -17.86 -3.08 -13.57
C ALA A 314 -16.52 -2.48 -13.11
N ILE A 315 -15.42 -3.10 -13.54
CA ILE A 315 -14.04 -2.60 -13.42
C ILE A 315 -13.45 -2.57 -14.83
N SER A 316 -12.89 -1.44 -15.25
CA SER A 316 -12.21 -1.37 -16.54
C SER A 316 -10.85 -0.69 -16.51
N ILE A 317 -9.94 -1.14 -17.36
CA ILE A 317 -8.65 -0.49 -17.60
C ILE A 317 -8.62 0.00 -19.05
N HIS A 318 -8.28 1.27 -19.22
CA HIS A 318 -8.39 1.98 -20.48
C HIS A 318 -7.02 2.41 -21.02
N PHE A 319 -6.87 2.20 -22.32
CA PHE A 319 -5.83 2.78 -23.15
C PHE A 319 -6.46 3.73 -24.16
N LEU A 320 -5.69 4.70 -24.65
CA LEU A 320 -6.16 5.53 -25.76
C LEU A 320 -6.51 4.65 -26.95
N GLN A 321 -7.51 5.05 -27.74
CA GLN A 321 -7.93 4.28 -28.92
C GLN A 321 -6.81 4.14 -29.97
N SER A 322 -5.86 5.08 -29.99
CA SER A 322 -4.66 5.04 -30.82
C SER A 322 -3.54 4.16 -30.26
N ALA A 323 -3.72 3.57 -29.07
CA ALA A 323 -2.71 2.71 -28.49
C ALA A 323 -2.54 1.42 -29.31
N PRO A 324 -1.32 0.84 -29.32
CA PRO A 324 -1.07 -0.39 -30.05
C PRO A 324 -1.94 -1.55 -29.54
N LYS A 325 -2.36 -2.47 -30.42
CA LYS A 325 -3.16 -3.64 -30.02
C LYS A 325 -2.42 -4.56 -29.06
N GLU A 326 -1.09 -4.47 -29.06
CA GLU A 326 -0.14 -5.13 -28.17
C GLU A 326 -0.42 -4.83 -26.68
N GLU A 327 -1.09 -3.72 -26.35
CA GLU A 327 -1.55 -3.46 -24.97
C GLU A 327 -2.56 -4.53 -24.51
N LEU A 328 -3.51 -4.91 -25.38
CA LEU A 328 -4.45 -5.99 -25.07
C LEU A 328 -3.75 -7.33 -24.99
N GLU A 329 -2.75 -7.58 -25.83
CA GLU A 329 -1.94 -8.81 -25.78
C GLU A 329 -1.12 -8.90 -24.48
N THR A 330 -0.63 -7.76 -23.98
CA THR A 330 0.09 -7.70 -22.70
C THR A 330 -0.81 -8.13 -21.55
N TYR A 331 -2.06 -7.66 -21.53
CA TYR A 331 -3.05 -8.06 -20.52
C TYR A 331 -3.57 -9.48 -20.73
N GLU A 332 -3.69 -9.94 -21.97
CA GLU A 332 -4.04 -11.33 -22.28
C GLU A 332 -2.97 -12.29 -21.75
N LYS A 333 -1.69 -12.01 -22.00
CA LYS A 333 -0.56 -12.78 -21.42
C LYS A 333 -0.57 -12.75 -19.90
N ALA A 334 -0.87 -11.59 -19.30
CA ALA A 334 -0.96 -11.46 -17.85
C ALA A 334 -2.12 -12.27 -17.25
N ALA A 335 -3.26 -12.35 -17.97
CA ALA A 335 -4.43 -13.12 -17.56
C ALA A 335 -4.28 -14.64 -17.77
N THR A 336 -3.43 -15.04 -18.73
CA THR A 336 -3.24 -16.45 -19.12
C THR A 336 -2.01 -17.11 -18.52
N TYR A 337 -1.23 -16.40 -17.70
CA TYR A 337 0.07 -16.89 -17.23
C TYR A 337 -0.05 -18.22 -16.49
N ASP A 338 0.28 -19.28 -17.24
CA ASP A 338 0.36 -20.68 -16.85
C ASP A 338 1.78 -21.02 -16.34
N LYS A 339 1.85 -21.97 -15.42
CA LYS A 339 2.97 -22.34 -14.52
C LYS A 339 4.26 -22.85 -15.18
N THR A 340 4.44 -22.76 -16.50
CA THR A 340 5.44 -23.57 -17.22
C THR A 340 6.58 -22.80 -17.89
N ALA A 341 6.61 -21.47 -17.84
CA ALA A 341 7.73 -20.70 -18.39
C ALA A 341 8.69 -20.21 -17.30
N THR A 342 9.91 -20.77 -17.37
CA THR A 342 11.20 -20.43 -16.73
C THR A 342 11.36 -20.62 -15.23
#